data_AF-A0A973R3L1-F1
#
_entry.id   AF-A0A973R3L1-F1
#
_cell.length_a   1.000
_cell.length_b   1.000
_cell.length_c   1.000
_cell.angle_alpha   90.00
_cell.angle_beta   90.00
_cell.angle_gamma   90.00
#
_symmetry.space_group_name_H-M   'P 1'
#
loop_
_entity.id
_entity.type
_entity.pdbx_description
1 polymer ?
#
loop_
_entity_poly.entity_id
_entity_poly.type
_entity_poly.pdbx_seq_one_letter_code
_entity_poly.pdbx_strand_id
1 'polypeptide(L)'
;TRSALLETTFARLCRLEAEVFEVFENSASAGGAPVFQRLDPESAADLVAAQLHETLTRRRDQLLARFELALEATRRPELRAIYDAAGSTFRAPARALLTALGSAEPDRHSRSFIAWSEGLMFDSVAGAGNRAVPTRTEIRDGLLELFHGMMKESKEQTPSVTPERP
;
A
#
# COMPACT_ATOMS: atom_id res chain seq x y z
N THR A 1 -17.64 -14.83 -24.00
CA THR A 1 -18.66 -13.78 -23.73
C THR A 1 -17.96 -12.52 -23.22
N ARG A 2 -18.64 -11.37 -23.14
CA ARG A 2 -18.06 -10.12 -22.56
C ARG A 2 -17.57 -10.33 -21.12
N SER A 3 -18.32 -11.09 -20.30
CA SER A 3 -17.93 -11.40 -18.91
C SER A 3 -16.61 -12.15 -18.86
N ALA A 4 -16.48 -13.23 -19.66
CA ALA A 4 -15.25 -14.01 -19.71
C ALA A 4 -14.02 -13.18 -20.14
N LEU A 5 -14.19 -12.19 -21.01
CA LEU A 5 -13.11 -11.27 -21.39
C LEU A 5 -12.71 -10.35 -20.24
N LEU A 6 -13.67 -9.80 -19.49
CA LEU A 6 -13.40 -8.98 -18.31
C LEU A 6 -12.71 -9.79 -17.22
N GLU A 7 -13.20 -11.00 -16.93
CA GLU A 7 -12.59 -11.92 -15.96
C GLU A 7 -11.15 -12.27 -16.33
N THR A 8 -10.89 -12.59 -17.60
CA THR A 8 -9.53 -12.90 -18.09
C THR A 8 -8.61 -11.69 -18.01
N THR A 9 -9.11 -10.50 -18.38
CA THR A 9 -8.35 -9.23 -18.29
C THR A 9 -8.02 -8.90 -16.84
N PHE A 10 -8.99 -9.09 -15.95
CA PHE A 10 -8.84 -8.88 -14.53
C PHE A 10 -7.77 -9.83 -13.95
N ALA A 11 -7.88 -11.13 -14.24
CA ALA A 11 -6.88 -12.11 -13.83
C ALA A 11 -5.47 -11.80 -14.41
N ARG A 12 -5.39 -11.25 -15.63
CA ARG A 12 -4.11 -10.80 -16.20
C ARG A 12 -3.54 -9.65 -15.39
N LEU A 13 -4.33 -8.64 -15.08
CA LEU A 13 -3.90 -7.48 -14.31
C LEU A 13 -3.41 -7.88 -12.92
N CYS A 14 -4.15 -8.70 -12.20
CA CYS A 14 -3.76 -9.13 -10.85
C CYS A 14 -2.45 -9.90 -10.82
N ARG A 15 -2.16 -10.71 -11.84
CA ARG A 15 -0.86 -11.38 -11.95
C ARG A 15 0.28 -10.40 -12.21
N LEU A 16 0.07 -9.40 -13.08
CA LEU A 16 1.06 -8.36 -13.34
C LEU A 16 1.35 -7.54 -12.07
N GLU A 17 0.34 -7.29 -11.26
CA GLU A 17 0.47 -6.65 -9.95
C GLU A 17 1.24 -7.53 -8.95
N ALA A 18 0.95 -8.83 -8.91
CA ALA A 18 1.66 -9.78 -8.05
C ALA A 18 3.15 -9.90 -8.43
N GLU A 19 3.48 -9.99 -9.72
CA GLU A 19 4.87 -10.04 -10.21
C GLU A 19 5.68 -8.79 -9.76
N VAL A 20 5.05 -7.62 -9.79
CA VAL A 20 5.64 -6.36 -9.30
C VAL A 20 5.90 -6.40 -7.81
N PHE A 21 4.98 -7.01 -7.06
CA PHE A 21 5.08 -7.12 -5.63
C PHE A 21 6.14 -8.15 -5.21
N GLU A 22 6.23 -9.30 -5.88
CA GLU A 22 7.28 -10.30 -5.69
C GLU A 22 8.67 -9.71 -5.96
N VAL A 23 8.83 -8.91 -7.04
CA VAL A 23 10.10 -8.22 -7.32
C VAL A 23 10.44 -7.25 -6.19
N PHE A 24 9.47 -6.53 -5.65
CA PHE A 24 9.66 -5.63 -4.52
C PHE A 24 10.04 -6.38 -3.24
N GLU A 25 9.35 -7.47 -2.90
CA GLU A 25 9.69 -8.33 -1.75
C GLU A 25 11.10 -8.93 -1.88
N ASN A 26 11.47 -9.40 -3.07
CA ASN A 26 12.79 -9.95 -3.35
C ASN A 26 13.89 -8.88 -3.29
N SER A 27 13.62 -7.68 -3.82
CA SER A 27 14.53 -6.53 -3.75
C SER A 27 14.69 -6.03 -2.32
N ALA A 28 13.59 -6.05 -1.56
CA ALA A 28 13.60 -5.80 -0.14
C ALA A 28 14.32 -6.91 0.64
N SER A 29 14.56 -8.10 0.09
CA SER A 29 15.19 -9.25 0.76
C SER A 29 16.64 -9.55 0.33
N ALA A 30 17.31 -8.60 -0.34
CA ALA A 30 18.67 -8.77 -0.86
C ALA A 30 19.67 -9.12 0.26
N GLY A 31 19.95 -10.42 0.44
CA GLY A 31 20.79 -10.97 1.52
C GLY A 31 20.37 -12.34 2.06
N GLY A 32 19.22 -12.90 1.64
CA GLY A 32 18.81 -14.27 2.01
C GLY A 32 18.26 -14.43 3.44
N ALA A 33 18.14 -13.33 4.18
CA ALA A 33 17.40 -13.24 5.44
C ALA A 33 16.21 -12.29 5.25
N PRO A 34 15.07 -12.49 5.95
CA PRO A 34 13.96 -11.54 5.89
C PRO A 34 14.43 -10.19 6.43
N VAL A 35 14.52 -9.18 5.55
CA VAL A 35 15.09 -7.84 5.84
C VAL A 35 14.32 -7.05 6.88
N PHE A 36 13.14 -7.51 7.27
CA PHE A 36 12.37 -6.88 8.33
C PHE A 36 12.90 -7.13 9.76
N GLN A 37 14.11 -7.67 9.93
CA GLN A 37 14.85 -7.52 11.19
C GLN A 37 15.34 -6.06 11.32
N ARG A 38 14.41 -5.18 11.74
CA ARG A 38 14.55 -3.72 11.92
C ARG A 38 14.95 -2.97 10.64
N LEU A 39 13.95 -2.67 9.82
CA LEU A 39 14.05 -1.65 8.78
C LEU A 39 13.85 -0.27 9.42
N ASP A 40 14.77 0.68 9.21
CA ASP A 40 14.55 2.06 9.65
C ASP A 40 13.53 2.79 8.74
N PRO A 41 12.82 3.82 9.25
CA PRO A 41 11.83 4.58 8.50
C PRO A 41 12.36 5.16 7.18
N GLU A 42 13.61 5.60 7.14
CA GLU A 42 14.27 6.19 5.99
C GLU A 42 14.43 5.19 4.86
N SER A 43 14.98 4.02 5.15
CA SER A 43 15.17 2.92 4.20
C SER A 43 13.83 2.39 3.69
N ALA A 44 12.83 2.30 4.58
CA ALA A 44 11.47 1.95 4.20
C ALA A 44 10.86 2.98 3.24
N ALA A 45 10.99 4.27 3.55
CA ALA A 45 10.49 5.34 2.70
C ALA A 45 11.20 5.34 1.34
N ASP A 46 12.51 5.12 1.28
CA ASP A 46 13.28 5.05 0.04
C ASP A 46 12.84 3.92 -0.89
N LEU A 47 12.59 2.74 -0.31
CA LEU A 47 12.14 1.54 -1.01
C LEU A 47 10.71 1.72 -1.55
N VAL A 48 9.78 2.16 -0.69
CA VAL A 48 8.38 2.37 -1.09
C VAL A 48 8.24 3.52 -2.07
N ALA A 49 8.99 4.61 -1.89
CA ALA A 49 8.98 5.74 -2.82
C ALA A 49 9.47 5.34 -4.21
N ALA A 50 10.51 4.51 -4.30
CA ALA A 50 10.98 3.97 -5.58
C ALA A 50 9.88 3.20 -6.30
N GLN A 51 9.18 2.34 -5.56
CA GLN A 51 8.12 1.49 -6.11
C GLN A 51 6.89 2.28 -6.56
N LEU A 52 6.44 3.25 -5.74
CA LEU A 52 5.32 4.12 -6.09
C LEU A 52 5.67 4.99 -7.29
N HIS A 53 6.87 5.57 -7.33
CA HIS A 53 7.32 6.38 -8.46
C HIS A 53 7.41 5.57 -9.76
N GLU A 54 7.96 4.36 -9.71
CA GLU A 54 7.98 3.43 -10.86
C GLU A 54 6.57 3.11 -11.35
N THR A 55 5.64 2.86 -10.42
CA THR A 55 4.23 2.59 -10.74
C THR A 55 3.59 3.77 -11.45
N LEU A 56 3.80 4.99 -10.93
CA LEU A 56 3.23 6.23 -11.45
C LEU A 56 3.80 6.64 -12.81
N THR A 57 5.05 6.27 -13.11
CA THR A 57 5.76 6.68 -14.32
C THR A 57 5.76 5.63 -15.42
N ARG A 58 6.07 4.36 -15.10
CA ARG A 58 6.23 3.29 -16.08
C ARG A 58 5.01 2.37 -16.20
N ARG A 59 4.09 2.40 -15.23
CA ARG A 59 2.93 1.50 -15.18
C ARG A 59 1.61 2.25 -15.07
N ARG A 60 1.60 3.52 -15.48
CA ARG A 60 0.43 4.41 -15.39
C ARG A 60 -0.83 3.80 -16.01
N ASP A 61 -0.72 3.20 -17.19
CA ASP A 61 -1.87 2.58 -17.88
C ASP A 61 -2.41 1.36 -17.13
N GLN A 62 -1.51 0.58 -16.49
CA GLN A 62 -1.92 -0.56 -15.66
C GLN A 62 -2.67 -0.08 -14.42
N LEU A 63 -2.20 1.00 -13.80
CA LEU A 63 -2.83 1.61 -12.63
C LEU A 63 -4.20 2.23 -12.99
N LEU A 64 -4.32 2.88 -14.15
CA LEU A 64 -5.62 3.35 -14.66
C LEU A 64 -6.58 2.17 -14.91
N ALA A 65 -6.12 1.10 -15.56
CA ALA A 65 -6.92 -0.09 -15.78
C ALA A 65 -7.39 -0.73 -14.46
N ARG A 66 -6.54 -0.73 -13.42
CA ARG A 66 -6.90 -1.18 -12.06
C ARG A 66 -8.05 -0.35 -11.49
N PHE A 67 -8.00 0.97 -11.60
CA PHE A 67 -9.07 1.83 -11.09
C PHE A 67 -10.38 1.65 -11.86
N GLU A 68 -10.34 1.57 -13.19
CA GLU A 68 -11.52 1.29 -14.01
C GLU A 68 -12.16 -0.06 -13.64
N LEU A 69 -11.33 -1.10 -13.47
CA LEU A 69 -11.79 -2.43 -13.07
C LEU A 69 -12.30 -2.47 -11.63
N ALA A 70 -11.69 -1.72 -10.71
CA ALA A 70 -12.20 -1.57 -9.35
C ALA A 70 -13.63 -1.01 -9.36
N LEU A 71 -13.86 0.03 -10.18
CA LEU A 71 -15.18 0.64 -10.35
C LEU A 71 -16.17 -0.29 -11.03
N GLU A 72 -15.76 -1.09 -12.02
CA GLU A 72 -16.64 -2.09 -12.64
C GLU A 72 -16.99 -3.23 -11.67
N ALA A 73 -16.03 -3.66 -10.84
CA ALA A 73 -16.25 -4.71 -9.84
C ALA A 73 -17.28 -4.31 -8.78
N THR A 74 -17.51 -3.00 -8.53
CA THR A 74 -18.62 -2.54 -7.66
C THR A 74 -20.01 -2.80 -8.24
N ARG A 75 -20.10 -3.06 -9.56
CA ARG A 75 -21.37 -3.26 -10.28
C ARG A 75 -21.59 -4.72 -10.70
N ARG A 76 -20.55 -5.57 -10.57
CA ARG A 76 -20.57 -6.98 -10.98
C ARG A 76 -20.02 -7.88 -9.86
N PRO A 77 -20.88 -8.59 -9.11
CA PRO A 77 -20.47 -9.46 -8.01
C PRO A 77 -19.43 -10.51 -8.40
N GLU A 78 -19.48 -11.02 -9.63
CA GLU A 78 -18.55 -12.03 -10.13
C GLU A 78 -17.11 -11.48 -10.22
N LEU A 79 -16.96 -10.19 -10.61
CA LEU A 79 -15.66 -9.52 -10.64
C LEU A 79 -15.19 -9.10 -9.24
N ARG A 80 -16.13 -8.85 -8.32
CA ARG A 80 -15.82 -8.47 -6.93
C ARG A 80 -14.98 -9.54 -6.22
N ALA A 81 -15.33 -10.81 -6.38
CA ALA A 81 -14.58 -11.92 -5.78
C ALA A 81 -13.12 -11.96 -6.26
N ILE A 82 -12.90 -11.75 -7.57
CA ILE A 82 -11.55 -11.72 -8.15
C ILE A 82 -10.77 -10.51 -7.64
N TYR A 83 -11.42 -9.35 -7.54
CA TYR A 83 -10.82 -8.13 -6.98
C TYR A 83 -10.42 -8.30 -5.52
N ASP A 84 -11.29 -8.88 -4.69
CA ASP A 84 -10.99 -9.11 -3.27
C ASP A 84 -9.82 -10.06 -3.06
N ALA A 85 -9.76 -11.14 -3.84
CA ALA A 85 -8.63 -12.06 -3.82
C ALA A 85 -7.32 -11.35 -4.18
N ALA A 86 -7.31 -10.55 -5.24
CA ALA A 86 -6.14 -9.78 -5.65
C ALA A 86 -5.72 -8.73 -4.60
N GLY A 87 -6.69 -8.00 -4.03
CA GLY A 87 -6.46 -6.99 -3.01
C GLY A 87 -5.89 -7.56 -1.70
N SER A 88 -6.12 -8.84 -1.41
CA SER A 88 -5.53 -9.51 -0.24
C SER A 88 -3.99 -9.60 -0.32
N THR A 89 -3.44 -9.68 -1.54
CA THR A 89 -1.99 -9.76 -1.82
C THR A 89 -1.23 -8.54 -1.31
N PHE A 90 -1.86 -7.37 -1.24
CA PHE A 90 -1.22 -6.13 -0.78
C PHE A 90 -1.25 -5.95 0.74
N ARG A 91 -2.19 -6.61 1.42
CA ARG A 91 -2.42 -6.39 2.86
C ARG A 91 -1.36 -7.05 3.73
N ALA A 92 -0.99 -8.29 3.42
CA ALA A 92 0.01 -9.02 4.20
C ALA A 92 1.40 -8.35 4.17
N PRO A 93 1.90 -7.88 3.02
CA PRO A 93 3.18 -7.21 2.96
C PRO A 93 3.18 -5.82 3.58
N ALA A 94 2.11 -5.05 3.42
CA ALA A 94 1.95 -3.79 4.14
C ALA A 94 2.02 -4.05 5.66
N ARG A 95 1.30 -5.04 6.17
CA ARG A 95 1.38 -5.42 7.58
C ARG A 95 2.79 -5.85 8.01
N ALA A 96 3.51 -6.58 7.17
CA ALA A 96 4.90 -6.97 7.44
C ALA A 96 5.82 -5.75 7.52
N LEU A 97 5.71 -4.82 6.57
CA LEU A 97 6.44 -3.55 6.56
C LEU A 97 6.19 -2.75 7.85
N LEU A 98 4.93 -2.57 8.24
CA LEU A 98 4.60 -1.80 9.44
C LEU A 98 5.06 -2.51 10.72
N THR A 99 4.99 -3.84 10.77
CA THR A 99 5.57 -4.62 11.88
C THR A 99 7.09 -4.40 11.98
N ALA A 100 7.79 -4.40 10.85
CA ALA A 100 9.24 -4.20 10.79
C ALA A 100 9.68 -2.81 11.29
N LEU A 101 8.84 -1.80 11.02
CA LEU A 101 9.01 -0.42 11.47
C LEU A 101 8.70 -0.22 12.96
N GLY A 102 8.28 -1.27 13.68
CA GLY A 102 7.99 -1.21 15.11
C GLY A 102 6.58 -0.71 15.44
N SER A 103 5.64 -0.82 14.50
CA SER A 103 4.25 -0.44 14.72
C SER A 103 3.64 -1.19 15.90
N ALA A 104 3.06 -0.45 16.86
CA ALA A 104 2.26 -1.03 17.94
C ALA A 104 0.95 -1.66 17.41
N GLU A 105 0.42 -1.14 16.29
CA GLU A 105 -0.89 -1.51 15.75
C GLU A 105 -0.83 -1.83 14.24
N PRO A 106 -0.09 -2.88 13.82
CA PRO A 106 0.25 -3.11 12.40
C PRO A 106 -0.96 -3.25 11.47
N ASP A 107 -2.06 -3.83 11.94
CA ASP A 107 -3.29 -4.00 11.17
C ASP A 107 -4.04 -2.67 10.96
N ARG A 108 -3.95 -1.72 11.90
CA ARG A 108 -4.47 -0.36 11.69
C ARG A 108 -3.56 0.43 10.78
N HIS A 109 -2.26 0.45 11.06
CA HIS A 109 -1.29 1.25 10.31
C HIS A 109 -1.13 0.79 8.86
N SER A 110 -1.20 -0.52 8.59
CA SER A 110 -1.21 -1.03 7.21
C SER A 110 -2.40 -0.55 6.40
N ARG A 111 -3.61 -0.49 6.99
CA ARG A 111 -4.80 0.06 6.32
C ARG A 111 -4.61 1.53 5.98
N SER A 112 -4.09 2.33 6.91
CA SER A 112 -3.80 3.75 6.67
C SER A 112 -2.71 3.95 5.61
N PHE A 113 -1.66 3.13 5.63
CA PHE A 113 -0.59 3.15 4.62
C PHE A 113 -1.10 2.82 3.21
N ILE A 114 -1.93 1.79 3.08
CA ILE A 114 -2.56 1.43 1.80
C ILE A 114 -3.47 2.56 1.33
N ALA A 115 -4.30 3.12 2.21
CA ALA A 115 -5.21 4.21 1.87
C ALA A 115 -4.45 5.46 1.38
N TRP A 116 -3.35 5.82 2.05
CA TRP A 116 -2.48 6.91 1.63
C TRP A 116 -1.86 6.65 0.26
N SER A 117 -1.32 5.44 0.05
CA SER A 117 -0.68 5.05 -1.21
C SER A 117 -1.67 5.04 -2.38
N GLU A 118 -2.86 4.47 -2.18
CA GLU A 118 -3.94 4.44 -3.18
C GLU A 118 -4.46 5.85 -3.49
N GLY A 119 -4.55 6.73 -2.48
CA GLY A 119 -4.92 8.13 -2.67
C GLY A 119 -3.91 8.91 -3.51
N LEU A 120 -2.62 8.78 -3.19
CA LEU A 120 -1.52 9.36 -3.98
C LEU A 120 -1.56 8.85 -5.43
N MET A 121 -1.71 7.54 -5.59
CA MET A 121 -1.78 6.89 -6.90
C MET A 121 -2.97 7.40 -7.71
N PHE A 122 -4.17 7.43 -7.12
CA PHE A 122 -5.37 7.93 -7.76
C PHE A 122 -5.24 9.39 -8.18
N ASP A 123 -4.82 10.28 -7.27
CA ASP A 123 -4.69 11.71 -7.58
C ASP A 123 -3.72 11.95 -8.75
N SER A 124 -2.59 11.21 -8.74
CA SER A 124 -1.55 11.31 -9.75
C SER A 124 -1.94 10.74 -11.13
N VAL A 125 -2.87 9.78 -11.20
CA VAL A 125 -3.26 9.16 -12.49
C VAL A 125 -4.60 9.62 -13.04
N ALA A 126 -5.59 9.80 -12.18
CA ALA A 126 -6.97 10.09 -12.53
C ALA A 126 -7.52 11.37 -11.88
N GLY A 127 -6.93 11.82 -10.76
CA GLY A 127 -7.36 13.01 -10.04
C GLY A 127 -6.81 14.33 -10.58
N ALA A 128 -6.86 15.37 -9.75
CA ALA A 128 -6.49 16.73 -10.13
C ALA A 128 -4.97 16.89 -10.31
N GLY A 129 -4.18 16.08 -9.60
CA GLY A 129 -2.72 16.00 -9.73
C GLY A 129 -2.22 15.34 -11.03
N ASN A 130 -3.10 14.87 -11.93
CA ASN A 130 -2.69 14.05 -13.07
C ASN A 130 -1.69 14.69 -14.05
N ARG A 131 -1.56 16.03 -14.02
CA ARG A 131 -0.66 16.80 -14.89
C ARG A 131 0.78 16.83 -14.42
N ALA A 132 1.03 16.51 -13.15
CA ALA A 132 2.35 16.51 -12.54
C ALA A 132 2.51 15.29 -11.65
N VAL A 133 3.20 14.27 -12.15
CA VAL A 133 3.55 13.09 -11.35
C VAL A 133 4.55 13.51 -10.27
N PRO A 134 4.29 13.22 -8.98
CA PRO A 134 5.21 13.56 -7.92
C PRO A 134 6.56 12.88 -8.12
N THR A 135 7.62 13.64 -7.83
CA THR A 135 8.98 13.16 -7.84
C THR A 135 9.18 12.09 -6.78
N ARG A 136 10.17 11.22 -6.96
CA ARG A 136 10.51 10.20 -5.96
C ARG A 136 10.81 10.82 -4.58
N THR A 137 11.43 12.00 -4.54
CA THR A 137 11.72 12.72 -3.28
C THR A 137 10.45 13.17 -2.58
N GLU A 138 9.50 13.78 -3.29
CA GLU A 138 8.23 14.21 -2.71
C GLU A 138 7.43 13.03 -2.13
N ILE A 139 7.44 11.88 -2.82
CA ILE A 139 6.81 10.65 -2.32
C ILE A 139 7.51 10.14 -1.05
N ARG A 140 8.86 10.15 -1.04
CA ARG A 140 9.67 9.74 0.11
C ARG A 140 9.40 10.60 1.33
N ASP A 141 9.33 11.91 1.17
CA ASP A 141 9.10 12.84 2.27
C ASP A 141 7.69 12.62 2.88
N GLY A 142 6.67 12.43 2.04
CA GLY A 142 5.32 12.08 2.50
C GLY A 142 5.25 10.75 3.24
N LEU A 143 6.04 9.74 2.82
CA LEU A 143 6.16 8.46 3.53
C LEU A 143 6.80 8.61 4.90
N LEU A 144 7.86 9.43 5.01
CA LEU A 144 8.51 9.71 6.29
C LEU A 144 7.56 10.39 7.27
N GLU A 145 6.80 11.39 6.81
CA GLU A 145 5.77 12.04 7.62
C GLU A 145 4.72 11.04 8.12
N LEU A 146 4.26 10.16 7.21
CA LEU A 146 3.28 9.13 7.53
C LEU A 146 3.82 8.13 8.56
N PHE A 147 5.01 7.58 8.35
CA PHE A 147 5.62 6.60 9.25
C PHE A 147 5.92 7.22 10.62
N HIS A 148 6.48 8.42 10.66
CA HIS A 148 6.71 9.13 11.92
C HIS A 148 5.42 9.43 12.67
N GLY A 149 4.34 9.79 11.96
CA GLY A 149 3.02 9.99 12.57
C GLY A 149 2.49 8.71 13.22
N MET A 150 2.59 7.57 12.51
CA MET A 150 2.12 6.26 12.99
C MET A 150 2.92 5.74 14.20
N MET A 151 4.23 5.97 14.26
CA MET A 151 5.09 5.42 15.32
C MET A 151 5.05 6.23 16.64
N LYS A 152 4.46 7.43 16.65
CA LYS A 152 4.44 8.31 17.84
C LYS A 152 3.37 7.96 18.89
N GLU A 153 2.39 7.11 18.58
CA GLU A 153 1.20 6.88 19.43
C GLU A 153 1.36 5.88 20.59
N SER A 154 2.56 5.63 21.13
CA SER A 154 2.73 4.76 22.31
C SER A 154 2.86 5.50 23.65
N LYS A 155 2.69 6.83 23.69
CA LYS A 155 2.69 7.59 24.95
C LYS A 155 1.27 8.10 25.27
N GLU A 156 0.82 7.69 26.46
CA GLU A 156 -0.37 8.12 27.22
C GLU A 156 -1.63 7.23 27.14
N GLN A 157 -1.49 5.98 27.61
CA GLN A 157 -2.57 5.36 28.38
C GLN A 157 -2.24 5.50 29.87
N THR A 158 -2.46 6.68 30.44
CA THR A 158 -2.42 6.86 31.91
C THR A 158 -3.63 6.11 32.49
N PRO A 159 -3.45 5.11 33.37
CA PRO A 159 -4.59 4.48 34.02
C PRO A 159 -5.27 5.52 34.91
N SER A 160 -6.54 5.79 34.63
CA SER A 160 -7.41 6.56 35.51
C SER A 160 -7.53 5.80 36.83
N VAL A 161 -6.78 6.24 37.84
CA VAL A 161 -6.97 5.82 39.22
C VAL A 161 -8.25 6.49 39.70
N THR A 162 -9.33 5.73 39.76
CA THR A 162 -10.54 6.12 40.50
C THR A 162 -10.17 6.22 41.97
N PRO A 163 -10.33 7.37 42.65
CA PRO A 163 -10.13 7.41 44.09
C PRO A 163 -11.33 6.77 44.78
N GLU A 164 -11.09 5.69 45.51
CA GLU A 164 -12.03 5.22 46.54
C GLU A 164 -12.25 6.35 47.55
N ARG A 165 -13.52 6.72 47.75
CA ARG A 165 -13.93 7.67 48.80
C ARG A 165 -14.09 6.92 50.13
N PRO A 166 -13.80 7.59 51.26
CA PRO A 166 -13.67 6.98 52.58
C PRO A 166 -14.99 6.50 53.18
#